data_AF-A0A3D0Z1I9-F1
#
_entry.id   AF-A0A3D0Z1I9-F1
#
_cell.length_a   1.000
_cell.length_b   1.000
_cell.length_c   1.000
_cell.angle_alpha   90.00
_cell.angle_beta   90.00
_cell.angle_gamma   90.00
#
_symmetry.space_group_name_H-M   'P 1'
#
loop_
_entity.id
_entity.type
_entity.pdbx_description
1 polymer ?
#
loop_
_entity_poly.entity_id
_entity_poly.type
_entity_poly.pdbx_seq_one_letter_code
_entity_poly.pdbx_strand_id
1 'polypeptide(L)'
;MTREELLSIIREVDPANELYILSDPDISGLFDRINAWEFGSPEKMNVLPQDEKDKAARAKSIAEMLKNDLRHRIARFGDIHLTPGNARIGEGATVNYWSDRHAGTIIKLTKTTITIQRDKATLAPDFKPEYIPGGFSVHCTNSGDQKWIYEPDPKGQIHTLHWSKKV
;
A
#
# COMPACT_ATOMS: atom_id res chain seq x y z
N MET A 1 7.64 20.98 9.30
CA MET A 1 7.21 20.12 10.40
C MET A 1 8.45 19.37 10.83
N THR A 2 8.78 19.35 12.11
CA THR A 2 9.99 18.64 12.55
C THR A 2 9.77 17.13 12.52
N ARG A 3 10.85 16.37 12.63
CA ARG A 3 10.75 14.90 12.68
C ARG A 3 10.11 14.42 14.00
N GLU A 4 10.30 15.17 15.08
CA GLU A 4 9.63 14.91 16.36
C GLU A 4 8.11 15.11 16.25
N GLU A 5 7.66 16.13 15.52
CA GLU A 5 6.23 16.35 15.26
C GLU A 5 5.63 15.19 14.46
N LEU A 6 6.32 14.70 13.42
CA LEU A 6 5.89 13.52 12.67
C LEU A 6 5.78 12.28 13.58
N LEU A 7 6.81 12.02 14.38
CA LEU A 7 6.82 10.89 15.32
C LEU A 7 5.66 10.97 16.33
N SER A 8 5.36 12.17 16.83
CA SER A 8 4.23 12.39 17.72
C SER A 8 2.90 12.04 17.05
N ILE A 9 2.69 12.45 15.80
CA ILE A 9 1.47 12.13 15.04
C ILE A 9 1.35 10.62 14.83
N ILE A 10 2.44 9.96 14.44
CA ILE A 10 2.43 8.50 14.22
C ILE A 10 2.09 7.76 15.51
N ARG A 11 2.69 8.14 16.64
CA ARG A 11 2.42 7.53 17.95
C ARG A 11 1.01 7.77 18.45
N GLU A 12 0.42 8.91 18.11
CA GLU A 12 -0.97 9.25 18.42
C GLU A 12 -1.95 8.36 17.64
N VAL A 13 -1.64 8.09 16.37
CA VAL A 13 -2.58 7.43 15.45
C VAL A 13 -2.38 5.91 15.39
N ASP A 14 -1.14 5.45 15.18
CA ASP A 14 -0.80 4.04 15.03
C ASP A 14 0.61 3.74 15.57
N PRO A 15 0.76 3.65 16.91
CA PRO A 15 2.05 3.38 17.53
C PRO A 15 2.56 1.96 17.24
N ALA A 16 1.69 1.01 16.88
CA ALA A 16 2.08 -0.37 16.62
C ALA A 16 2.88 -0.50 15.31
N ASN A 17 2.62 0.39 14.35
CA ASN A 17 3.26 0.39 13.05
C ASN A 17 4.28 1.52 12.87
N GLU A 18 4.72 2.18 13.94
CA GLU A 18 5.61 3.35 13.89
C GLU A 18 6.79 3.18 12.94
N LEU A 19 7.55 2.08 13.09
CA LEU A 19 8.73 1.80 12.27
C LEU A 19 8.39 1.65 10.78
N TYR A 20 7.23 1.06 10.45
CA TYR A 20 6.81 0.83 9.08
C TYR A 20 6.28 2.10 8.43
N ILE A 21 5.53 2.91 9.17
CA ILE A 21 5.00 4.19 8.71
C ILE A 21 6.15 5.18 8.44
N LEU A 22 7.19 5.19 9.28
CA LEU A 22 8.36 6.06 9.09
C LEU A 22 9.20 5.70 7.86
N SER A 23 9.28 4.42 7.52
CA SER A 23 10.02 3.91 6.36
C SER A 23 9.19 3.90 5.07
N ASP A 24 7.94 4.34 5.13
CA ASP A 24 7.06 4.35 3.97
C ASP A 24 7.45 5.46 2.97
N PRO A 25 7.65 5.15 1.68
CA PRO A 25 8.02 6.13 0.66
C PRO A 25 6.98 7.24 0.46
N ASP A 26 5.69 6.94 0.59
CA ASP A 26 4.64 7.93 0.40
C ASP A 26 4.56 8.89 1.59
N ILE A 27 4.70 8.37 2.81
CA ILE A 27 4.77 9.18 4.04
C ILE A 27 6.02 10.06 4.06
N SER A 28 7.19 9.49 3.78
CA SER A 28 8.46 10.22 3.75
C SER A 28 8.48 11.29 2.65
N GLY A 29 8.03 10.95 1.44
CA GLY A 29 7.89 11.92 0.34
C GLY A 29 6.91 13.06 0.67
N LEU A 30 5.81 12.77 1.39
CA LEU A 30 4.87 13.79 1.82
C LEU A 30 5.44 14.69 2.93
N PHE A 31 6.19 14.12 3.87
CA PHE A 31 6.94 14.87 4.88
C PHE A 31 7.92 15.86 4.24
N ASP A 32 8.70 15.42 3.25
CA ASP A 32 9.64 16.28 2.53
C ASP A 32 8.92 17.41 1.79
N ARG A 33 7.77 17.12 1.18
CA ARG A 33 6.93 18.13 0.53
C ARG A 33 6.41 19.16 1.53
N ILE A 34 5.91 18.74 2.70
CA ILE A 34 5.47 19.67 3.75
C ILE A 34 6.61 20.61 4.13
N ASN A 35 7.81 20.07 4.37
CA ASN A 35 8.98 20.88 4.71
C ASN A 35 9.39 21.84 3.58
N ALA A 36 9.26 21.43 2.32
CA ALA A 36 9.50 22.32 1.19
C ALA A 36 8.52 23.50 1.15
N TRP A 37 7.26 23.31 1.56
CA TRP A 37 6.27 24.39 1.64
C TRP A 37 6.37 25.26 2.90
N GLU A 38 6.86 24.71 4.02
CA GLU A 38 7.03 25.47 5.27
C GLU A 38 8.35 26.20 5.39
N PHE A 39 9.43 25.61 4.87
CA PHE A 39 10.80 26.10 5.04
C PHE A 39 11.56 26.31 3.73
N GLY A 40 11.03 25.81 2.60
CA GLY A 40 11.68 25.99 1.30
C GLY A 40 11.57 27.43 0.79
N SER A 41 12.53 27.84 -0.03
CA SER A 41 12.54 29.18 -0.62
C SER A 41 11.36 29.36 -1.58
N PRO A 42 10.44 30.33 -1.35
CA PRO A 42 9.27 30.60 -2.19
C PRO A 42 9.62 30.90 -3.66
N GLU A 43 10.85 31.31 -3.91
CA GLU A 43 11.43 31.70 -5.19
C GLU A 43 11.69 30.51 -6.14
N LYS A 44 11.65 29.26 -5.66
CA LYS A 44 11.70 28.06 -6.52
C LYS A 44 10.31 27.55 -6.93
N MET A 45 9.24 28.15 -6.42
CA MET A 45 7.87 27.76 -6.72
C MET A 45 7.27 28.75 -7.71
N ASN A 46 7.33 28.41 -9.01
CA ASN A 46 6.72 29.15 -10.13
C ASN A 46 5.18 29.19 -10.11
N VAL A 47 4.55 29.02 -8.94
CA VAL A 47 3.10 28.84 -8.75
C VAL A 47 2.51 29.90 -7.81
N LEU A 48 3.33 30.84 -7.30
CA LEU A 48 2.93 31.77 -6.24
C LEU A 48 2.58 33.18 -6.77
N PRO A 49 1.60 33.89 -6.15
CA PRO A 49 1.15 35.24 -6.54
C PRO A 49 2.27 36.28 -6.59
N GLN A 50 2.10 37.41 -7.29
CA GLN A 50 3.14 38.43 -7.44
C GLN A 50 3.62 39.03 -6.09
N ASP A 51 2.72 39.18 -5.10
CA ASP A 51 2.99 39.82 -3.80
C ASP A 51 3.51 38.82 -2.76
N GLU A 52 4.58 39.19 -2.06
CA GLU A 52 5.32 38.36 -1.10
C GLU A 52 4.47 37.91 0.09
N LYS A 53 3.53 38.75 0.56
CA LYS A 53 2.58 38.37 1.63
C LYS A 53 1.61 37.27 1.19
N ASP A 54 1.15 37.34 -0.05
CA ASP A 54 0.24 36.34 -0.62
C ASP A 54 0.96 35.01 -0.90
N LYS A 55 2.26 35.06 -1.24
CA LYS A 55 3.11 33.86 -1.37
C LYS A 55 3.21 33.11 -0.04
N ALA A 56 3.53 33.80 1.05
CA ALA A 56 3.68 33.20 2.37
C ALA A 56 2.37 32.60 2.90
N ALA A 57 1.25 33.33 2.74
CA ALA A 57 -0.07 32.84 3.13
C ALA A 57 -0.48 31.58 2.33
N ARG A 58 -0.21 31.58 1.01
CA ARG A 58 -0.50 30.43 0.15
C ARG A 58 0.36 29.21 0.50
N ALA A 59 1.65 29.40 0.72
CA ALA A 59 2.57 28.33 1.11
C ALA A 59 2.13 27.67 2.43
N LYS A 60 1.76 28.48 3.44
CA LYS A 60 1.20 27.99 4.71
C LYS A 60 -0.08 27.19 4.51
N SER A 61 -1.00 27.67 3.68
CA SER A 61 -2.25 26.95 3.37
C SER A 61 -2.01 25.58 2.72
N ILE A 62 -1.03 25.49 1.82
CA ILE A 62 -0.66 24.22 1.17
C ILE A 62 0.01 23.28 2.17
N ALA A 63 0.91 23.78 3.01
CA ALA A 63 1.52 22.98 4.07
C ALA A 63 0.48 22.36 5.00
N GLU A 64 -0.51 23.13 5.45
CA GLU A 64 -1.60 22.63 6.30
C GLU A 64 -2.47 21.58 5.58
N MET A 65 -2.77 21.79 4.30
CA MET A 65 -3.48 20.78 3.50
C MET A 65 -2.69 19.46 3.44
N LEU A 66 -1.38 19.53 3.19
CA LEU A 66 -0.52 18.35 3.12
C LEU A 66 -0.37 17.66 4.49
N LYS A 67 -0.35 18.41 5.60
CA LYS A 67 -0.38 17.83 6.95
C LYS A 67 -1.67 17.06 7.21
N ASN A 68 -2.81 17.57 6.74
CA ASN A 68 -4.08 16.83 6.83
C ASN A 68 -4.04 15.56 5.99
N ASP A 69 -3.53 15.63 4.75
CA ASP A 69 -3.32 14.43 3.91
C ASP A 69 -2.41 13.41 4.60
N LEU A 70 -1.33 13.87 5.22
CA LEU A 70 -0.40 13.03 5.97
C LEU A 70 -1.11 12.29 7.11
N ARG A 71 -1.89 12.99 7.93
CA ARG A 71 -2.69 12.36 9.00
C ARG A 71 -3.66 11.32 8.45
N HIS A 72 -4.32 11.61 7.33
CA HIS A 72 -5.22 10.66 6.68
C HIS A 72 -4.50 9.41 6.18
N ARG A 73 -3.31 9.56 5.58
CA ARG A 73 -2.51 8.41 5.11
C ARG A 73 -2.01 7.56 6.25
N ILE A 74 -1.50 8.18 7.33
CA ILE A 74 -1.07 7.46 8.53
C ILE A 74 -2.26 6.67 9.13
N ALA A 75 -3.43 7.30 9.26
CA ALA A 75 -4.61 6.64 9.82
C ALA A 75 -5.12 5.45 8.97
N ARG A 76 -4.86 5.48 7.66
CA ARG A 76 -5.25 4.42 6.72
C ARG A 76 -4.11 3.49 6.35
N PHE A 77 -2.96 3.59 7.02
CA PHE A 77 -1.79 2.82 6.69
C PHE A 77 -2.08 1.31 6.71
N GLY A 78 -2.79 0.85 7.73
CA GLY A 78 -3.19 -0.56 7.88
C GLY A 78 -4.19 -1.07 6.85
N ASP A 79 -4.90 -0.18 6.13
CA ASP A 79 -5.83 -0.57 5.05
C ASP A 79 -5.08 -0.99 3.78
N ILE A 80 -3.88 -0.43 3.58
CA ILE A 80 -3.11 -0.52 2.34
C ILE A 80 -1.88 -1.42 2.54
N HIS A 81 -1.28 -1.38 3.73
CA HIS A 81 -0.05 -2.08 4.04
C HIS A 81 -0.28 -3.21 5.03
N LEU A 82 0.28 -4.39 4.71
CA LEU A 82 0.35 -5.50 5.63
C LEU A 82 1.59 -5.37 6.52
N THR A 83 1.40 -5.46 7.83
CA THR A 83 2.44 -5.37 8.86
C THR A 83 2.30 -6.53 9.85
N PRO A 84 3.31 -6.77 10.71
CA PRO A 84 3.15 -7.70 11.83
C PRO A 84 2.02 -7.32 12.80
N GLY A 85 1.64 -6.05 12.86
CA GLY A 85 0.66 -5.53 13.81
C GLY A 85 -0.79 -5.74 13.36
N ASN A 86 -1.05 -5.80 12.05
CA ASN A 86 -2.40 -5.97 11.51
C ASN A 86 -2.66 -7.35 10.89
N ALA A 87 -1.64 -8.13 10.54
CA ALA A 87 -1.81 -9.49 10.03
C ALA A 87 -2.27 -10.47 11.12
N ARG A 88 -3.15 -11.43 10.77
CA ARG A 88 -3.58 -12.49 11.69
C ARG A 88 -3.48 -13.89 11.08
N ILE A 89 -3.21 -14.88 11.93
CA ILE A 89 -3.23 -16.30 11.53
C ILE A 89 -4.68 -16.68 11.20
N GLY A 90 -4.87 -17.38 10.08
CA GLY A 90 -6.17 -17.77 9.54
C GLY A 90 -6.78 -16.77 8.56
N GLU A 91 -6.21 -15.57 8.40
CA GLU A 91 -6.66 -14.63 7.38
C GLU A 91 -6.20 -15.05 5.98
N GLY A 92 -7.05 -14.74 5.00
CA GLY A 92 -6.73 -14.92 3.58
C GLY A 92 -5.72 -13.88 3.11
N ALA A 93 -4.77 -14.31 2.29
CA ALA A 93 -3.75 -13.50 1.67
C ALA A 93 -3.65 -13.82 0.18
N THR A 94 -3.24 -12.83 -0.62
CA THR A 94 -2.91 -13.04 -2.03
C THR A 94 -1.42 -12.80 -2.21
N VAL A 95 -0.71 -13.82 -2.71
CA VAL A 95 0.68 -13.69 -3.15
C VAL A 95 0.66 -13.23 -4.60
N ASN A 96 1.08 -11.99 -4.83
CA ASN A 96 1.19 -11.40 -6.16
C ASN A 96 2.58 -11.63 -6.74
N TYR A 97 2.63 -12.22 -7.93
CA TYR A 97 3.78 -12.23 -8.82
C TYR A 97 3.62 -11.13 -9.86
N TRP A 98 4.32 -11.22 -11.00
CA TRP A 98 4.18 -10.25 -12.08
C TRP A 98 2.78 -10.27 -12.69
N SER A 99 2.40 -11.39 -13.32
CA SER A 99 1.06 -11.63 -13.85
C SER A 99 0.23 -12.55 -12.95
N ASP A 100 0.89 -13.49 -12.27
CA ASP A 100 0.21 -14.54 -11.51
C ASP A 100 -0.17 -14.07 -10.11
N ARG A 101 -1.30 -14.57 -9.63
CA ARG A 101 -1.79 -14.31 -8.27
C ARG A 101 -2.24 -15.62 -7.65
N HIS A 102 -1.82 -15.85 -6.41
CA HIS A 102 -2.17 -17.08 -5.69
C HIS A 102 -2.83 -16.73 -4.37
N ALA A 103 -4.04 -17.24 -4.18
CA ALA A 103 -4.70 -17.20 -2.88
C ALA A 103 -3.99 -18.14 -1.91
N GLY A 104 -3.98 -17.77 -0.65
CA GLY A 104 -3.46 -18.57 0.43
C GLY A 104 -3.96 -18.10 1.78
N THR A 105 -3.65 -18.87 2.80
CA THR A 105 -4.01 -18.59 4.19
C THR A 105 -2.76 -18.36 5.02
N ILE A 106 -2.77 -17.37 5.90
CA ILE A 106 -1.67 -17.12 6.85
C ILE A 106 -1.67 -18.21 7.92
N ILE A 107 -0.61 -19.02 7.96
CA ILE A 107 -0.50 -20.16 8.90
C ILE A 107 0.45 -19.88 10.07
N LYS A 108 1.35 -18.92 9.92
CA LYS A 108 2.29 -18.53 10.98
C LYS A 108 2.69 -17.07 10.84
N LEU A 109 2.75 -16.38 11.97
CA LEU A 109 3.18 -15.00 12.05
C LEU A 109 4.24 -14.85 13.13
N THR A 110 5.28 -14.07 12.83
CA THR A 110 6.30 -13.65 13.80
C THR A 110 6.53 -12.14 13.66
N LYS A 111 7.35 -11.56 14.54
CA LYS A 111 7.75 -10.15 14.46
C LYS A 111 8.45 -9.80 13.14
N THR A 112 9.09 -10.77 12.48
CA THR A 112 9.94 -10.53 11.30
C THR A 112 9.52 -11.30 10.06
N THR A 113 8.58 -12.23 10.19
CA THR A 113 8.15 -13.10 9.09
C THR A 113 6.65 -13.36 9.08
N ILE A 114 6.12 -13.60 7.90
CA ILE A 114 4.79 -14.15 7.67
C ILE A 114 4.91 -15.39 6.79
N THR A 115 4.20 -16.46 7.18
CA THR A 115 4.16 -17.70 6.43
C THR A 115 2.74 -17.91 5.91
N ILE A 116 2.63 -18.07 4.60
CA ILE A 116 1.38 -18.23 3.87
C ILE A 116 1.40 -19.61 3.23
N GLN A 117 0.34 -20.37 3.41
CA GLN A 117 0.10 -21.63 2.71
C GLN A 117 -0.84 -21.37 1.54
N ARG A 118 -0.42 -21.76 0.33
CA ARG A 118 -1.22 -21.59 -0.88
C ARG A 118 -2.48 -22.45 -0.82
N ASP A 119 -3.61 -21.84 -1.18
CA ASP A 119 -4.88 -22.53 -1.31
C ASP A 119 -5.01 -23.16 -2.69
N LYS A 120 -5.86 -24.19 -2.78
CA LYS A 120 -6.24 -24.76 -4.06
C LYS A 120 -7.25 -23.84 -4.73
N ALA A 121 -6.91 -23.37 -5.92
CA ALA A 121 -7.82 -22.61 -6.77
C ALA A 121 -8.28 -23.49 -7.92
N THR A 122 -9.60 -23.74 -8.00
CA THR A 122 -10.21 -24.49 -9.09
C THR A 122 -11.05 -23.55 -9.93
N LEU A 123 -10.85 -23.56 -11.25
CA LEU A 123 -11.66 -22.77 -12.17
C LEU A 123 -13.13 -23.17 -12.03
N ALA A 124 -14.02 -22.19 -11.88
CA ALA A 124 -15.44 -22.48 -11.75
C ALA A 124 -15.93 -23.24 -13.00
N PRO A 125 -16.64 -24.37 -12.83
CA PRO A 125 -16.95 -25.31 -13.92
C PRO A 125 -17.93 -24.74 -14.96
N ASP A 126 -18.64 -23.67 -14.60
CA ASP A 126 -19.55 -22.92 -15.44
C ASP A 126 -18.82 -21.94 -16.38
N PHE A 127 -17.55 -21.64 -16.13
CA PHE A 127 -16.78 -20.73 -16.98
C PHE A 127 -16.50 -21.36 -18.35
N LYS A 128 -17.07 -20.76 -19.39
CA LYS A 128 -16.83 -21.13 -20.79
C LYS A 128 -16.21 -19.93 -21.51
N PRO A 129 -14.93 -20.02 -21.92
CA PRO A 129 -14.28 -18.90 -22.59
C PRO A 129 -14.84 -18.71 -24.00
N GLU A 130 -15.13 -17.46 -24.34
CA GLU A 130 -15.65 -17.03 -25.64
C GLU A 130 -14.51 -16.43 -26.48
N TYR A 131 -14.12 -17.17 -27.51
CA TYR A 131 -12.95 -16.85 -28.32
C TYR A 131 -13.34 -16.24 -29.67
N ILE A 132 -12.74 -15.09 -29.99
CA ILE A 132 -12.72 -14.54 -31.34
C ILE A 132 -11.35 -14.87 -31.95
N PRO A 133 -11.29 -15.68 -33.03
CA PRO A 133 -10.05 -15.95 -33.72
C PRO A 133 -9.55 -14.70 -34.44
N GLY A 134 -8.34 -14.25 -34.10
CA GLY A 134 -7.57 -13.28 -34.88
C GLY A 134 -6.48 -13.98 -35.67
N GLY A 135 -5.98 -13.34 -36.74
CA GLY A 135 -5.01 -13.98 -37.65
C GLY A 135 -3.74 -14.51 -36.97
N PHE A 136 -3.28 -13.87 -35.89
CA PHE A 136 -2.08 -14.25 -35.11
C PHE A 136 -2.35 -14.58 -33.64
N SER A 137 -3.49 -14.17 -33.08
CA SER A 137 -3.83 -14.34 -31.67
C SER A 137 -5.33 -14.55 -31.50
N VAL A 138 -5.71 -15.27 -30.45
CA VAL A 138 -7.11 -15.44 -30.06
C VAL A 138 -7.44 -14.45 -28.94
N HIS A 139 -8.57 -13.76 -29.04
CA HIS A 139 -9.08 -12.89 -27.98
C HIS A 139 -10.21 -13.57 -27.22
N CYS A 140 -10.03 -13.75 -25.92
CA CYS A 140 -11.09 -14.17 -25.01
C CYS A 140 -11.88 -12.95 -24.54
N THR A 141 -13.12 -12.83 -25.00
CA THR A 141 -13.97 -11.64 -24.79
C THR A 141 -14.55 -11.57 -23.38
N ASN A 142 -14.79 -12.72 -22.76
CA ASN A 142 -15.36 -12.85 -21.42
C ASN A 142 -14.30 -13.24 -20.36
N SER A 143 -13.03 -12.88 -20.59
CA SER A 143 -11.95 -13.21 -19.65
C SER A 143 -12.17 -12.63 -18.23
N GLY A 144 -12.91 -11.53 -18.10
CA GLY A 144 -13.30 -10.93 -16.82
C GLY A 144 -14.38 -11.70 -16.05
N ASP A 145 -15.11 -12.60 -16.70
CA ASP A 145 -16.15 -13.42 -16.05
C ASP A 145 -15.58 -14.66 -15.35
N GLN A 146 -14.26 -14.85 -15.43
CA GLN A 146 -13.57 -15.98 -14.83
C GLN A 146 -13.69 -15.94 -13.30
N LYS A 147 -14.32 -16.96 -12.73
CA LYS A 147 -14.44 -17.16 -11.28
C LYS A 147 -13.62 -18.36 -10.85
N TRP A 148 -13.13 -18.29 -9.62
CA TRP A 148 -12.33 -19.34 -8.99
C TRP A 148 -12.99 -19.77 -7.69
N ILE A 149 -13.00 -21.07 -7.44
CA ILE A 149 -13.41 -21.68 -6.18
C ILE A 149 -12.12 -21.96 -5.40
N TYR A 150 -12.04 -21.45 -4.18
CA TYR A 150 -10.87 -21.56 -3.32
C TYR A 150 -11.15 -22.52 -2.15
N GLU A 151 -10.21 -23.43 -1.91
CA GLU A 151 -10.27 -24.40 -0.82
C GLU A 151 -8.91 -24.46 -0.12
N PRO A 152 -8.87 -24.55 1.23
CA PRO A 152 -7.62 -24.78 1.94
C PRO A 152 -6.92 -26.04 1.44
N ASP A 153 -5.62 -25.95 1.15
CA ASP A 153 -4.80 -27.09 0.75
C ASP A 153 -3.70 -27.35 1.78
N PRO A 154 -3.85 -28.39 2.64
CA PRO A 154 -2.82 -28.76 3.60
C PRO A 154 -1.47 -29.16 2.98
N LYS A 155 -1.45 -29.48 1.69
CA LYS A 155 -0.24 -29.79 0.90
C LYS A 155 0.19 -28.63 -0.01
N GLY A 156 -0.49 -27.50 0.09
CA GLY A 156 -0.21 -26.31 -0.68
C GLY A 156 1.20 -25.77 -0.44
N GLN A 157 1.73 -25.08 -1.44
CA GLN A 157 3.06 -24.47 -1.37
C GLN A 157 3.15 -23.50 -0.19
N ILE A 158 4.25 -23.58 0.57
CA ILE A 158 4.53 -22.68 1.68
C ILE A 158 5.41 -21.53 1.19
N HIS A 159 4.92 -20.31 1.37
CA HIS A 159 5.68 -19.08 1.16
C HIS A 159 6.04 -18.47 2.50
N THR A 160 7.33 -18.21 2.73
CA THR A 160 7.78 -17.41 3.87
C THR A 160 8.30 -16.08 3.36
N LEU A 161 7.64 -15.01 3.78
CA LEU A 161 8.02 -13.63 3.45
C LEU A 161 8.66 -13.00 4.68
N HIS A 162 9.67 -12.18 4.45
CA HIS A 162 10.38 -11.46 5.48
C HIS A 162 10.02 -9.99 5.41
N TRP A 163 9.66 -9.40 6.54
CA TRP A 163 9.46 -7.96 6.62
C TRP A 163 10.79 -7.27 6.36
N SER A 164 10.81 -6.37 5.38
CA SER A 164 12.01 -5.61 5.06
C SER A 164 12.39 -4.76 6.26
N LYS A 165 13.68 -4.80 6.62
CA LYS A 165 14.30 -3.87 7.57
C LYS A 165 15.01 -2.72 6.88
N LYS A 166 14.80 -2.53 5.57
CA LYS A 166 15.42 -1.42 4.85
C LYS A 166 14.81 -0.12 5.39
N VAL A 167 15.59 0.54 6.23
CA VAL A 167 15.41 1.92 6.70
C VAL A 167 16.02 2.85 5.67
#